data_AF-A0A553JSH6-F1
#
_entry.id   AF-A0A553JSH6-F1
#
_cell.length_a   1.000
_cell.length_b   1.000
_cell.length_c   1.000
_cell.angle_alpha   90.00
_cell.angle_beta   90.00
_cell.angle_gamma   90.00
#
_symmetry.space_group_name_H-M   'P 1'
#
loop_
_entity.id
_entity.type
_entity.pdbx_description
1 polymer ?
#
loop_
_entity_poly.entity_id
_entity_poly.type
_entity_poly.pdbx_seq_one_letter_code
_entity_poly.pdbx_strand_id
1 'polypeptide(L)'
;MTETALTQDFLGFGLGLRTNHFDHVLNTRPDIDWFEVLSENYMVAGGKPRYYLESIAEQYPIVMHGVSMSIGSTDPLDMEYLTALKKLANDVQPKWISDHICWTSIHDVNSHDLLPLPYTEETINHVAERVRTVQDFLGRRILLENVSSYLSYKDSTMDEWTFLNAVAEQADCLVLLDINNIYVSARNHHFDPVTYLNKIEPKRVQQFHLAGHSDYGDYVIDTHDHDVPDSVWDLYGTALERFGAVSTMIERDGNIPEFSGLEQELNIARDIAIKTLPGLQTHLDGLNKNSNRNVFDGKS
;
A
#
# COMPACT_ATOMS: atom_id res chain seq x y z
N MET A 1 19.12 18.63 -16.94
CA MET A 1 19.17 17.31 -16.29
C MET A 1 17.76 17.04 -15.84
N THR A 2 17.02 16.18 -16.53
CA THR A 2 15.72 15.70 -16.06
C THR A 2 15.97 14.98 -14.74
N GLU A 3 15.45 15.50 -13.62
CA GLU A 3 15.45 14.78 -12.35
C GLU A 3 14.91 13.36 -12.61
N THR A 4 15.70 12.34 -12.26
CA THR A 4 15.23 10.96 -12.27
C THR A 4 14.04 10.88 -11.31
N ALA A 5 12.88 10.42 -11.79
CA ALA A 5 11.72 10.21 -10.93
C ALA A 5 12.10 9.25 -9.80
N LEU A 6 11.73 9.58 -8.55
CA LEU A 6 12.00 8.74 -7.39
C LEU A 6 11.09 7.49 -7.36
N THR A 7 9.88 7.63 -7.90
CA THR A 7 8.89 6.58 -8.05
C THR A 7 9.10 5.79 -9.34
N GLN A 8 8.66 4.52 -9.32
CA GLN A 8 8.53 3.64 -10.47
C GLN A 8 7.29 3.98 -11.30
N ASP A 9 7.19 3.34 -12.47
CA ASP A 9 6.08 3.48 -13.42
C ASP A 9 4.70 3.24 -12.77
N PHE A 10 3.71 3.97 -13.26
CA PHE A 10 2.31 3.77 -12.92
C PHE A 10 1.82 2.41 -13.44
N LEU A 11 1.34 1.54 -12.55
CA LEU A 11 0.85 0.21 -12.88
C LEU A 11 -0.64 0.19 -13.22
N GLY A 12 -1.39 1.28 -13.05
CA GLY A 12 -2.84 1.26 -13.18
C GLY A 12 -3.53 0.89 -11.86
N PHE A 13 -4.59 0.08 -11.97
CA PHE A 13 -5.55 -0.21 -10.92
C PHE A 13 -5.48 -1.69 -10.53
N GLY A 14 -5.21 -1.96 -9.25
CA GLY A 14 -5.00 -3.30 -8.72
C GLY A 14 -5.98 -3.73 -7.64
N LEU A 15 -5.95 -5.00 -7.29
CA LEU A 15 -6.74 -5.57 -6.19
C LEU A 15 -5.84 -6.28 -5.18
N GLY A 16 -6.25 -6.26 -3.91
CA GLY A 16 -5.73 -7.20 -2.92
C GLY A 16 -6.07 -8.64 -3.31
N LEU A 17 -5.07 -9.48 -3.52
CA LEU A 17 -5.28 -10.88 -3.86
C LEU A 17 -5.62 -11.66 -2.59
N ARG A 18 -6.86 -12.14 -2.52
CA ARG A 18 -7.37 -12.95 -1.40
C ARG A 18 -7.57 -14.40 -1.83
N THR A 19 -7.42 -15.33 -0.88
CA THR A 19 -7.49 -16.78 -1.12
C THR A 19 -8.82 -17.20 -1.75
N ASN A 20 -9.92 -16.52 -1.41
CA ASN A 20 -11.25 -16.73 -1.97
C ASN A 20 -11.30 -16.53 -3.50
N HIS A 21 -10.39 -15.73 -4.07
CA HIS A 21 -10.45 -15.33 -5.48
C HIS A 21 -9.41 -16.03 -6.35
N PHE A 22 -8.50 -16.83 -5.79
CA PHE A 22 -7.40 -17.44 -6.55
C PHE A 22 -7.88 -18.25 -7.76
N ASP A 23 -8.86 -19.14 -7.56
CA ASP A 23 -9.39 -19.98 -8.64
C ASP A 23 -10.10 -19.12 -9.71
N HIS A 24 -10.80 -18.06 -9.30
CA HIS A 24 -11.44 -17.14 -10.24
C HIS A 24 -10.38 -16.44 -11.11
N VAL A 25 -9.35 -15.87 -10.49
CA VAL A 25 -8.26 -15.15 -11.19
C VAL A 25 -7.55 -16.06 -12.18
N LEU A 26 -7.20 -17.28 -11.78
CA LEU A 26 -6.51 -18.23 -12.68
C LEU A 26 -7.37 -18.73 -13.84
N ASN A 27 -8.68 -18.97 -13.59
CA ASN A 27 -9.55 -19.55 -14.61
C ASN A 27 -10.09 -18.50 -15.60
N THR A 28 -10.33 -17.27 -15.14
CA THR A 28 -11.00 -16.23 -15.94
C THR A 28 -10.05 -15.18 -16.48
N ARG A 29 -8.87 -14.99 -15.85
CA ARG A 29 -7.89 -13.95 -16.19
C ARG A 29 -8.56 -12.57 -16.32
N PRO A 30 -9.11 -12.04 -15.22
CA PRO A 30 -9.83 -10.77 -15.25
C PRO A 30 -8.91 -9.61 -15.67
N ASP A 31 -9.52 -8.55 -16.20
CA ASP A 31 -8.82 -7.35 -16.70
C ASP A 31 -8.42 -6.43 -15.52
N ILE A 32 -7.48 -6.93 -14.71
CA ILE A 32 -6.88 -6.24 -13.57
C ILE A 32 -5.42 -5.95 -13.89
N ASP A 33 -4.96 -4.73 -13.60
CA ASP A 33 -3.64 -4.29 -14.04
C ASP A 33 -2.51 -4.93 -13.19
N TRP A 34 -2.76 -5.17 -11.91
CA TRP A 34 -1.81 -5.78 -10.97
C TRP A 34 -2.50 -6.30 -9.69
N PHE A 35 -1.80 -7.14 -8.93
CA PHE A 35 -2.29 -7.65 -7.64
C PHE A 35 -1.32 -7.34 -6.50
N GLU A 36 -1.88 -7.04 -5.32
CA GLU A 36 -1.12 -7.00 -4.07
C GLU A 36 -1.29 -8.29 -3.28
N VAL A 37 -0.21 -8.72 -2.63
CA VAL A 37 -0.26 -9.83 -1.67
C VAL A 37 0.24 -9.40 -0.30
N LEU A 38 -0.39 -9.94 0.75
CA LEU A 38 0.16 -9.89 2.10
C LEU A 38 1.32 -10.87 2.20
N SER A 39 2.53 -10.35 2.42
CA SER A 39 3.79 -11.08 2.33
C SER A 39 3.81 -12.29 3.24
N GLU A 40 3.36 -12.13 4.47
CA GLU A 40 3.34 -13.12 5.55
C GLU A 40 2.56 -14.38 5.16
N ASN A 41 1.49 -14.24 4.37
CA ASN A 41 0.68 -15.36 3.92
C ASN A 41 1.47 -16.32 3.01
N TYR A 42 2.63 -15.92 2.52
CA TYR A 42 3.46 -16.68 1.57
C TYR A 42 4.90 -16.90 2.04
N MET A 43 5.25 -16.51 3.27
CA MET A 43 6.59 -16.75 3.84
C MET A 43 6.82 -18.21 4.30
N VAL A 44 5.76 -19.04 4.28
CA VAL A 44 5.85 -20.47 4.60
C VAL A 44 6.47 -21.28 3.46
N ALA A 45 7.10 -22.42 3.79
CA ALA A 45 7.74 -23.28 2.81
C ALA A 45 6.73 -24.01 1.91
N GLY A 46 6.33 -23.36 0.81
CA GLY A 46 5.54 -23.95 -0.27
C GLY A 46 4.07 -24.19 0.09
N GLY A 47 3.47 -25.15 -0.61
CA GLY A 47 2.06 -25.50 -0.44
C GLY A 47 1.12 -24.76 -1.39
N LYS A 48 -0.19 -24.96 -1.17
CA LYS A 48 -1.25 -24.45 -2.04
C LYS A 48 -1.16 -22.93 -2.25
N PRO A 49 -0.97 -22.08 -1.23
CA PRO A 49 -0.84 -20.62 -1.44
C PRO A 49 0.32 -20.23 -2.35
N ARG A 50 1.49 -20.86 -2.18
CA ARG A 50 2.67 -20.57 -3.00
C ARG A 50 2.45 -20.93 -4.47
N TYR A 51 1.80 -22.07 -4.74
CA TYR A 51 1.44 -22.48 -6.11
C TYR A 51 0.55 -21.44 -6.80
N TYR A 52 -0.48 -20.93 -6.12
CA TYR A 52 -1.34 -19.89 -6.71
C TYR A 52 -0.58 -18.59 -6.94
N LEU A 53 0.23 -18.16 -5.98
CA LEU A 53 1.03 -16.95 -6.13
C LEU A 53 1.95 -17.03 -7.34
N GLU A 54 2.69 -18.13 -7.49
CA GLU A 54 3.57 -18.34 -8.65
C GLU A 54 2.75 -18.33 -9.96
N SER A 55 1.64 -19.05 -10.00
CA SER A 55 0.78 -19.13 -11.21
C SER A 55 0.15 -17.79 -11.59
N ILE A 56 -0.17 -16.94 -10.61
CA ILE A 56 -0.74 -15.61 -10.82
C ILE A 56 0.37 -14.61 -11.20
N ALA A 57 1.54 -14.69 -10.55
CA ALA A 57 2.70 -13.84 -10.85
C ALA A 57 3.26 -14.04 -12.27
N GLU A 58 3.05 -15.22 -12.87
CA GLU A 58 3.34 -15.45 -14.29
C GLU A 58 2.46 -14.63 -15.24
N GLN A 59 1.30 -14.14 -14.77
CA GLN A 59 0.28 -13.49 -15.59
C GLN A 59 0.08 -12.02 -15.25
N TYR A 60 0.35 -11.63 -14.01
CA TYR A 60 0.11 -10.28 -13.49
C TYR A 60 1.35 -9.74 -12.77
N PRO A 61 1.64 -8.42 -12.88
CA PRO A 61 2.53 -7.76 -11.94
C PRO A 61 2.05 -7.95 -10.50
N ILE A 62 2.97 -8.26 -9.61
CA ILE A 62 2.71 -8.40 -8.18
C ILE A 62 3.41 -7.28 -7.42
N VAL A 63 2.73 -6.73 -6.43
CA VAL A 63 3.37 -5.96 -5.34
C VAL A 63 3.17 -6.71 -4.03
N MET A 64 4.05 -6.45 -3.07
CA MET A 64 4.00 -7.10 -1.78
C MET A 64 3.78 -6.05 -0.70
N HIS A 65 2.85 -6.31 0.19
CA HIS A 65 2.61 -5.50 1.38
C HIS A 65 2.83 -6.37 2.63
N GLY A 66 3.44 -5.82 3.67
CA GLY A 66 3.71 -6.49 4.93
C GLY A 66 2.98 -5.83 6.09
N VAL A 67 2.69 -6.61 7.13
CA VAL A 67 1.96 -6.15 8.33
C VAL A 67 2.73 -6.42 9.62
N SER A 68 3.92 -7.02 9.53
CA SER A 68 4.65 -7.54 10.69
C SER A 68 6.09 -7.04 10.81
N MET A 69 6.58 -6.18 9.92
CA MET A 69 7.98 -5.70 10.01
C MET A 69 8.21 -4.85 11.27
N SER A 70 7.15 -4.22 11.77
CA SER A 70 7.17 -3.43 13.01
C SER A 70 8.33 -2.43 13.04
N ILE A 71 8.46 -1.64 11.97
CA ILE A 71 9.64 -0.79 11.75
C ILE A 71 9.86 0.24 12.86
N GLY A 72 8.79 0.64 13.56
CA GLY A 72 8.81 1.54 14.71
C GLY A 72 9.20 0.90 16.05
N SER A 73 9.33 -0.43 16.13
CA SER A 73 9.70 -1.11 17.39
C SER A 73 11.11 -0.77 17.84
N THR A 74 11.33 -0.72 19.15
CA THR A 74 12.65 -0.62 19.78
C THR A 74 13.37 -1.97 19.88
N ASP A 75 12.65 -3.08 19.70
CA ASP A 75 13.26 -4.41 19.64
C ASP A 75 14.17 -4.52 18.39
N PRO A 76 15.20 -5.38 18.41
CA PRO A 76 16.01 -5.65 17.22
C PRO A 76 15.14 -6.02 16.02
N LEU A 77 15.59 -5.66 14.81
CA LEU A 77 14.94 -6.12 13.58
C LEU A 77 14.91 -7.66 13.56
N ASP A 78 13.76 -8.23 13.24
CA ASP A 78 13.60 -9.68 13.10
C ASP A 78 14.29 -10.15 11.82
N MET A 79 15.51 -10.68 11.97
CA MET A 79 16.29 -11.17 10.85
C MET A 79 15.74 -12.46 10.24
N GLU A 80 14.94 -13.24 10.98
CA GLU A 80 14.27 -14.43 10.43
C GLU A 80 13.14 -14.00 9.50
N TYR A 81 12.31 -13.04 9.93
CA TYR A 81 11.29 -12.40 9.09
C TYR A 81 11.91 -11.78 7.84
N LEU A 82 12.95 -10.95 7.98
CA LEU A 82 13.59 -10.31 6.83
C LEU A 82 14.19 -11.33 5.86
N THR A 83 14.78 -12.42 6.36
CA THR A 83 15.28 -13.51 5.51
C THR A 83 14.16 -14.18 4.73
N ALA A 84 13.02 -14.44 5.37
CA ALA A 84 11.84 -15.01 4.71
C ALA A 84 11.24 -14.05 3.67
N LEU A 85 11.11 -12.77 4.00
CA LEU A 85 10.67 -11.71 3.09
C LEU A 85 11.59 -11.59 1.88
N LYS A 86 12.91 -11.56 2.09
CA LYS A 86 13.89 -11.48 1.01
C LYS A 86 13.82 -12.71 0.09
N LYS A 87 13.66 -13.90 0.65
CA LYS A 87 13.49 -15.11 -0.13
C LYS A 87 12.23 -15.03 -0.99
N LEU A 88 11.09 -14.69 -0.38
CA LEU A 88 9.82 -14.54 -1.11
C LEU A 88 9.92 -13.47 -2.21
N ALA A 89 10.53 -12.32 -1.92
CA ALA A 89 10.75 -11.25 -2.88
C ALA A 89 11.64 -11.69 -4.05
N ASN A 90 12.67 -12.51 -3.79
CA ASN A 90 13.51 -13.08 -4.85
C ASN A 90 12.73 -14.06 -5.73
N ASP A 91 11.78 -14.81 -5.18
CA ASP A 91 11.01 -15.78 -5.94
C ASP A 91 9.83 -15.13 -6.69
N VAL A 92 9.23 -14.07 -6.15
CA VAL A 92 8.07 -13.35 -6.74
C VAL A 92 8.48 -12.22 -7.69
N GLN A 93 9.65 -11.61 -7.45
CA GLN A 93 10.11 -10.40 -8.16
C GLN A 93 9.05 -9.26 -8.16
N PRO A 94 8.53 -8.84 -6.98
CA PRO A 94 7.47 -7.85 -6.92
C PRO A 94 7.95 -6.46 -7.38
N LYS A 95 7.08 -5.64 -7.95
CA LYS A 95 7.42 -4.29 -8.41
C LYS A 95 7.94 -3.42 -7.26
N TRP A 96 7.32 -3.52 -6.08
CA TRP A 96 7.82 -2.94 -4.84
C TRP A 96 7.34 -3.73 -3.62
N ILE A 97 7.86 -3.36 -2.45
CA ILE A 97 7.49 -3.91 -1.15
C ILE A 97 7.10 -2.73 -0.25
N SER A 98 5.93 -2.79 0.37
CA SER A 98 5.46 -1.85 1.40
C SER A 98 5.31 -2.52 2.75
N ASP A 99 5.33 -1.73 3.82
CA ASP A 99 4.93 -2.14 5.18
C ASP A 99 4.48 -0.88 5.95
N HIS A 100 3.86 -1.07 7.12
CA HIS A 100 3.30 0.02 7.91
C HIS A 100 4.37 0.80 8.69
N ILE A 101 4.17 2.12 8.84
CA ILE A 101 5.00 2.96 9.72
C ILE A 101 4.59 2.87 11.19
N CYS A 102 4.52 1.67 11.73
CA CYS A 102 3.99 1.43 13.07
C CYS A 102 4.85 0.52 13.94
N TRP A 103 4.36 0.36 15.15
CA TRP A 103 4.81 -0.64 16.10
C TRP A 103 3.72 -1.71 16.25
N THR A 104 4.03 -2.99 15.99
CA THR A 104 3.06 -4.10 16.11
C THR A 104 3.31 -5.04 17.30
N SER A 105 4.46 -4.98 17.98
CA SER A 105 4.79 -5.94 19.06
C SER A 105 5.04 -5.30 20.44
N ILE A 106 4.32 -5.73 21.49
CA ILE A 106 4.69 -5.46 22.89
C ILE A 106 5.13 -6.78 23.52
N HIS A 107 6.38 -6.87 23.99
CA HIS A 107 6.88 -8.01 24.77
C HIS A 107 6.54 -9.39 24.17
N ASP A 108 6.98 -9.65 22.93
CA ASP A 108 6.73 -10.90 22.17
C ASP A 108 5.25 -11.21 21.85
N VAL A 109 4.34 -10.25 22.05
CA VAL A 109 2.94 -10.35 21.62
C VAL A 109 2.68 -9.36 20.49
N ASN A 110 2.38 -9.88 19.30
CA ASN A 110 1.83 -9.08 18.20
C ASN A 110 0.46 -8.54 18.66
N SER A 111 0.40 -7.23 18.86
CA SER A 111 -0.85 -6.48 18.94
C SER A 111 -1.43 -6.42 17.53
N HIS A 112 -2.69 -6.82 17.35
CA HIS A 112 -3.42 -6.59 16.11
C HIS A 112 -3.68 -5.10 15.86
N ASP A 113 -3.58 -4.27 16.90
CA ASP A 113 -3.76 -2.83 16.81
C ASP A 113 -2.42 -2.15 16.50
N LEU A 114 -2.37 -1.45 15.37
CA LEU A 114 -1.25 -0.60 14.94
C LEU A 114 -1.15 0.59 15.91
N LEU A 115 -0.14 0.57 16.79
CA LEU A 115 0.04 1.67 17.73
C LEU A 115 0.78 2.83 17.03
N PRO A 116 0.25 4.07 17.10
CA PRO A 116 0.93 5.20 16.50
C PRO A 116 2.28 5.44 17.18
N LEU A 117 3.23 6.01 16.44
CA LEU A 117 4.51 6.39 17.00
C LEU A 117 4.45 7.82 17.57
N PRO A 118 5.21 8.15 18.61
CA PRO A 118 5.38 9.54 19.01
C PRO A 118 6.12 10.29 17.88
N TYR A 119 5.53 11.37 17.36
CA TYR A 119 6.10 12.10 16.24
C TYR A 119 7.17 13.06 16.74
N THR A 120 8.40 12.55 16.87
CA THR A 120 9.57 13.29 17.38
C THR A 120 10.79 13.10 16.48
N GLU A 121 11.79 13.99 16.60
CA GLU A 121 13.06 13.84 15.88
C GLU A 121 13.81 12.55 16.25
N GLU A 122 13.72 12.11 17.50
CA GLU A 122 14.32 10.84 17.95
C GLU A 122 13.69 9.66 17.20
N THR A 123 12.36 9.64 17.11
CA THR A 123 11.62 8.61 16.40
C THR A 123 11.91 8.62 14.90
N ILE A 124 12.05 9.81 14.29
CA ILE A 124 12.46 9.92 12.87
C ILE A 124 13.82 9.24 12.66
N ASN A 125 14.81 9.57 13.50
CA ASN A 125 16.16 9.00 13.39
C ASN A 125 16.13 7.47 13.54
N HIS A 126 15.40 6.97 14.53
CA HIS A 126 15.24 5.54 14.81
C HIS A 126 14.61 4.79 13.63
N VAL A 127 13.44 5.25 13.16
CA VAL A 127 12.73 4.60 12.05
C VAL A 127 13.57 4.68 10.78
N ALA A 128 14.14 5.84 10.46
CA ALA A 128 14.91 6.02 9.24
C ALA A 128 16.16 5.12 9.19
N GLU A 129 16.85 4.91 10.32
CA GLU A 129 17.98 3.97 10.41
C GLU A 129 17.56 2.52 10.16
N ARG A 130 16.44 2.10 10.74
CA ARG A 130 15.92 0.74 10.54
C ARG A 130 15.48 0.52 9.10
N VAL A 131 14.79 1.50 8.50
CA VAL A 131 14.39 1.44 7.09
C VAL A 131 15.61 1.31 6.19
N ARG A 132 16.68 2.08 6.41
CA ARG A 132 17.93 1.93 5.64
C ARG A 132 18.51 0.52 5.78
N THR A 133 18.54 -0.02 7.01
CA THR A 133 19.03 -1.39 7.27
C THR A 133 18.21 -2.44 6.54
N VAL A 134 16.87 -2.31 6.55
CA VAL A 134 15.97 -3.20 5.81
C VAL A 134 16.18 -3.07 4.31
N GLN A 135 16.26 -1.86 3.77
CA GLN A 135 16.50 -1.63 2.34
C GLN A 135 17.85 -2.20 1.88
N ASP A 136 18.91 -2.02 2.68
CA ASP A 136 20.23 -2.60 2.43
C ASP A 136 20.16 -4.14 2.45
N PHE A 137 19.43 -4.71 3.41
CA PHE A 137 19.23 -6.15 3.50
C PHE A 137 18.43 -6.70 2.33
N LEU A 138 17.31 -6.08 1.96
CA LEU A 138 16.46 -6.50 0.84
C LEU A 138 17.09 -6.19 -0.53
N GLY A 139 18.03 -5.24 -0.59
CA GLY A 139 18.67 -4.78 -1.81
C GLY A 139 17.76 -3.89 -2.67
N ARG A 140 16.77 -3.22 -2.08
CA ARG A 140 15.81 -2.38 -2.79
C ARG A 140 15.17 -1.32 -1.91
N ARG A 141 14.68 -0.25 -2.54
CA ARG A 141 13.85 0.77 -1.88
C ARG A 141 12.46 0.19 -1.55
N ILE A 142 11.98 0.45 -0.33
CA ILE A 142 10.64 0.04 0.13
C ILE A 142 9.70 1.24 0.20
N LEU A 143 8.42 0.96 0.43
CA LEU A 143 7.38 1.95 0.72
C LEU A 143 7.02 1.85 2.20
N LEU A 144 6.75 2.99 2.83
CA LEU A 144 6.10 3.03 4.13
C LEU A 144 4.67 3.54 3.98
N GLU A 145 3.76 2.89 4.68
CA GLU A 145 2.35 3.24 4.71
C GLU A 145 1.98 4.04 5.96
N ASN A 146 1.16 5.08 5.78
CA ASN A 146 0.51 5.80 6.89
C ASN A 146 -0.62 4.96 7.50
N VAL A 147 -0.73 4.99 8.82
CA VAL A 147 -1.72 4.20 9.56
C VAL A 147 -2.87 5.07 10.05
N SER A 148 -4.04 4.48 10.23
CA SER A 148 -5.12 5.11 11.00
C SER A 148 -4.67 5.37 12.44
N SER A 149 -5.01 6.55 12.97
CA SER A 149 -4.75 6.92 14.36
C SER A 149 -6.04 7.19 15.13
N TYR A 150 -6.10 6.64 16.35
CA TYR A 150 -7.21 6.80 17.30
C TYR A 150 -6.78 7.52 18.58
N LEU A 151 -5.47 7.59 18.81
CA LEU A 151 -4.84 8.17 19.98
C LEU A 151 -3.65 9.01 19.53
N SER A 152 -3.56 10.23 20.02
CA SER A 152 -2.40 11.09 19.84
C SER A 152 -1.49 11.02 21.05
N TYR A 153 -0.18 10.81 20.85
CA TYR A 153 0.80 10.91 21.93
C TYR A 153 0.96 12.37 22.37
N LYS A 154 0.96 12.62 23.69
CA LYS A 154 1.22 13.96 24.23
C LYS A 154 2.62 14.47 23.94
N ASP A 155 3.55 13.55 23.72
CA ASP A 155 4.96 13.84 23.49
C ASP A 155 5.28 14.11 22.01
N SER A 156 4.29 13.99 21.11
CA SER A 156 4.45 14.36 19.70
C SER A 156 4.74 15.86 19.59
N THR A 157 5.83 16.20 18.90
CA THR A 157 6.29 17.59 18.70
C THR A 157 6.01 18.11 17.29
N MET A 158 5.47 17.25 16.41
CA MET A 158 5.10 17.58 15.03
C MET A 158 3.88 16.77 14.57
N ASP A 159 3.30 17.19 13.45
CA ASP A 159 2.20 16.48 12.79
C ASP A 159 2.68 15.21 12.06
N GLU A 160 1.76 14.27 11.82
CA GLU A 160 2.03 13.00 11.15
C GLU A 160 2.64 13.18 9.75
N TRP A 161 2.11 14.09 8.92
CA TRP A 161 2.66 14.34 7.58
C TRP A 161 4.09 14.89 7.63
N THR A 162 4.43 15.66 8.67
CA THR A 162 5.80 16.17 8.87
C THR A 162 6.73 15.01 9.22
N PHE A 163 6.28 14.14 10.13
CA PHE A 163 7.00 12.94 10.52
C PHE A 163 7.22 11.98 9.34
N LEU A 164 6.17 11.64 8.60
CA LEU A 164 6.22 10.72 7.47
C LEU A 164 7.14 11.24 6.36
N ASN A 165 7.04 12.52 6.01
CA ASN A 165 7.95 13.14 5.04
C ASN A 165 9.40 13.08 5.49
N ALA A 166 9.68 13.39 6.77
CA ALA A 166 11.03 13.40 7.31
C ALA A 166 11.63 11.98 7.34
N VAL A 167 10.86 10.97 7.74
CA VAL A 167 11.29 9.57 7.67
C VAL A 167 11.57 9.18 6.22
N ALA A 168 10.66 9.48 5.29
CA ALA A 168 10.81 9.10 3.89
C ALA A 168 12.02 9.78 3.23
N GLU A 169 12.29 11.04 3.57
CA GLU A 169 13.47 11.77 3.12
C GLU A 169 14.76 11.18 3.72
N GLN A 170 14.82 11.00 5.04
CA GLN A 170 16.03 10.56 5.73
C GLN A 170 16.38 9.09 5.47
N ALA A 171 15.38 8.24 5.22
CA ALA A 171 15.56 6.83 4.87
C ALA A 171 15.73 6.59 3.37
N ASP A 172 15.47 7.61 2.55
CA ASP A 172 15.29 7.50 1.10
C ASP A 172 14.33 6.36 0.70
N CYS A 173 13.18 6.27 1.35
CA CYS A 173 12.09 5.36 0.99
C CYS A 173 10.96 6.09 0.25
N LEU A 174 10.00 5.31 -0.26
CA LEU A 174 8.77 5.82 -0.87
C LEU A 174 7.61 5.71 0.11
N VAL A 175 6.45 6.22 -0.29
CA VAL A 175 5.23 6.24 0.50
C VAL A 175 4.13 5.51 -0.25
N LEU A 176 3.49 4.57 0.45
CA LEU A 176 2.15 4.11 0.13
C LEU A 176 1.21 5.01 0.95
N LEU A 177 0.30 5.70 0.28
CA LEU A 177 -0.63 6.59 0.96
C LEU A 177 -2.01 5.95 1.00
N ASP A 178 -2.40 5.42 2.15
CA ASP A 178 -3.76 4.96 2.35
C ASP A 178 -4.67 6.17 2.60
N ILE A 179 -5.60 6.38 1.68
CA ILE A 179 -6.53 7.52 1.69
C ILE A 179 -7.64 7.31 2.72
N ASN A 180 -8.04 6.06 2.95
CA ASN A 180 -8.99 5.71 3.99
C ASN A 180 -8.41 6.01 5.38
N ASN A 181 -7.14 5.69 5.63
CA ASN A 181 -6.41 5.99 6.87
C ASN A 181 -6.33 7.49 7.15
N ILE A 182 -6.13 8.31 6.11
CA ILE A 182 -6.18 9.77 6.25
C ILE A 182 -7.59 10.21 6.66
N TYR A 183 -8.63 9.67 6.02
CA TYR A 183 -10.02 10.02 6.34
C TYR A 183 -10.40 9.61 7.78
N VAL A 184 -10.06 8.39 8.19
CA VAL A 184 -10.32 7.87 9.54
C VAL A 184 -9.62 8.72 10.59
N SER A 185 -8.31 8.98 10.41
CA SER A 185 -7.55 9.86 11.31
C SER A 185 -8.14 11.27 11.37
N ALA A 186 -8.52 11.85 10.22
CA ALA A 186 -9.12 13.17 10.15
C ALA A 186 -10.46 13.26 10.89
N ARG A 187 -11.32 12.23 10.74
CA ARG A 187 -12.61 12.13 11.45
C ARG A 187 -12.40 12.06 12.96
N ASN A 188 -11.48 11.23 13.41
CA ASN A 188 -11.23 10.98 14.84
C ASN A 188 -10.48 12.12 15.54
N HIS A 189 -9.58 12.80 14.83
CA HIS A 189 -8.77 13.91 15.37
C HIS A 189 -9.27 15.30 14.98
N HIS A 190 -10.37 15.37 14.22
CA HIS A 190 -11.04 16.59 13.80
C HIS A 190 -10.15 17.59 13.04
N PHE A 191 -9.29 17.06 12.16
CA PHE A 191 -8.52 17.87 11.20
C PHE A 191 -9.08 17.73 9.78
N ASP A 192 -8.67 18.63 8.88
CA ASP A 192 -9.04 18.57 7.47
C ASP A 192 -8.13 17.59 6.70
N PRO A 193 -8.67 16.50 6.12
CA PRO A 193 -7.86 15.51 5.39
C PRO A 193 -7.19 16.10 4.14
N VAL A 194 -7.76 17.16 3.55
CA VAL A 194 -7.13 17.85 2.40
C VAL A 194 -5.85 18.57 2.84
N THR A 195 -5.79 19.04 4.09
CA THR A 195 -4.54 19.57 4.66
C THR A 195 -3.46 18.49 4.74
N TYR A 196 -3.81 17.27 5.15
CA TYR A 196 -2.88 16.14 5.16
C TYR A 196 -2.32 15.88 3.76
N LEU A 197 -3.20 15.70 2.77
CA LEU A 197 -2.80 15.49 1.37
C LEU A 197 -1.87 16.61 0.92
N ASN A 198 -2.22 17.87 1.16
CA ASN A 198 -1.46 19.05 0.76
C ASN A 198 -0.04 19.13 1.36
N LYS A 199 0.23 18.42 2.45
CA LYS A 199 1.52 18.47 3.15
C LYS A 199 2.47 17.31 2.80
N ILE A 200 2.00 16.19 2.24
CA ILE A 200 2.85 15.04 1.89
C ILE A 200 3.75 15.34 0.68
N GLU A 201 5.00 14.90 0.63
CA GLU A 201 5.87 15.13 -0.54
C GLU A 201 5.39 14.34 -1.78
N PRO A 202 4.89 15.00 -2.86
CA PRO A 202 4.35 14.27 -4.01
C PRO A 202 5.35 13.34 -4.70
N LYS A 203 6.63 13.71 -4.73
CA LYS A 203 7.66 12.94 -5.44
C LYS A 203 7.93 11.57 -4.83
N ARG A 204 7.45 11.28 -3.61
CA ARG A 204 7.68 10.01 -2.92
C ARG A 204 6.47 9.08 -2.89
N VAL A 205 5.29 9.54 -3.33
CA VAL A 205 4.06 8.74 -3.30
C VAL A 205 4.03 7.78 -4.49
N GLN A 206 4.08 6.48 -4.20
CA GLN A 206 4.17 5.42 -5.20
C GLN A 206 2.85 4.68 -5.42
N GLN A 207 2.04 4.56 -4.36
CA GLN A 207 0.83 3.76 -4.35
C GLN A 207 -0.25 4.42 -3.48
N PHE A 208 -1.50 4.23 -3.88
CA PHE A 208 -2.68 4.50 -3.07
C PHE A 208 -3.40 3.22 -2.69
N HIS A 209 -3.86 3.18 -1.45
CA HIS A 209 -4.89 2.25 -1.00
C HIS A 209 -6.20 2.99 -0.79
N LEU A 210 -7.29 2.29 -1.13
CA LEU A 210 -8.67 2.69 -0.91
C LEU A 210 -9.40 1.54 -0.24
N ALA A 211 -9.99 1.81 0.90
CA ALA A 211 -10.73 0.84 1.69
C ALA A 211 -11.99 1.47 2.29
N GLY A 212 -12.87 0.63 2.82
CA GLY A 212 -13.98 1.07 3.67
C GLY A 212 -13.71 0.83 5.15
N HIS A 213 -14.51 1.48 5.99
CA HIS A 213 -14.36 1.50 7.44
C HIS A 213 -15.73 1.41 8.13
N SER A 214 -15.71 1.17 9.44
CA SER A 214 -16.90 1.17 10.29
C SER A 214 -17.11 2.54 10.94
N ASP A 215 -18.22 3.21 10.63
CA ASP A 215 -18.60 4.50 11.24
C ASP A 215 -19.58 4.31 12.41
N TYR A 216 -19.20 4.76 13.61
CA TYR A 216 -20.00 4.69 14.84
C TYR A 216 -20.62 6.06 15.22
N GLY A 217 -20.64 7.00 14.29
CA GLY A 217 -21.09 8.38 14.46
C GLY A 217 -19.96 9.27 14.99
N ASP A 218 -19.67 9.13 16.28
CA ASP A 218 -18.70 9.98 16.98
C ASP A 218 -17.25 9.64 16.62
N TYR A 219 -16.98 8.40 16.22
CA TYR A 219 -15.68 7.91 15.80
C TYR A 219 -15.81 6.89 14.68
N VAL A 220 -14.73 6.70 13.94
CA VAL A 220 -14.60 5.75 12.85
C VAL A 220 -13.50 4.75 13.19
N ILE A 221 -13.71 3.47 12.88
CA ILE A 221 -12.69 2.42 13.00
C ILE A 221 -12.35 1.91 11.62
N ASP A 222 -11.07 1.90 11.33
CA ASP A 222 -10.49 1.33 10.14
C ASP A 222 -10.55 -0.21 10.17
N THR A 223 -11.52 -0.77 9.46
CA THR A 223 -11.82 -2.20 9.51
C THR A 223 -11.58 -2.93 8.19
N HIS A 224 -11.41 -2.20 7.09
CA HIS A 224 -11.17 -2.74 5.74
C HIS A 224 -12.15 -3.86 5.36
N ASP A 225 -13.40 -3.78 5.82
CA ASP A 225 -14.42 -4.82 5.65
C ASP A 225 -15.73 -4.28 5.07
N HIS A 226 -15.77 -2.99 4.72
CA HIS A 226 -16.90 -2.30 4.09
C HIS A 226 -16.51 -1.71 2.74
N ASP A 227 -17.53 -1.41 1.94
CA ASP A 227 -17.36 -0.73 0.66
C ASP A 227 -16.75 0.65 0.88
N VAL A 228 -15.93 1.09 -0.06
CA VAL A 228 -15.30 2.39 -0.01
C VAL A 228 -16.41 3.46 -0.05
N PRO A 229 -16.52 4.30 0.99
CA PRO A 229 -17.61 5.27 1.06
C PRO A 229 -17.34 6.50 0.19
N ASP A 230 -18.39 7.22 -0.19
CA ASP A 230 -18.33 8.46 -0.99
C ASP A 230 -17.31 9.47 -0.46
N SER A 231 -17.17 9.58 0.86
CA SER A 231 -16.21 10.48 1.50
C SER A 231 -14.75 10.12 1.20
N VAL A 232 -14.42 8.83 1.07
CA VAL A 232 -13.09 8.37 0.68
C VAL A 232 -12.90 8.53 -0.82
N TRP A 233 -13.94 8.31 -1.63
CA TRP A 233 -13.90 8.58 -3.07
C TRP A 233 -13.66 10.06 -3.41
N ASP A 234 -14.31 10.97 -2.68
CA ASP A 234 -14.11 12.42 -2.82
C ASP A 234 -12.67 12.82 -2.44
N LEU A 235 -12.14 12.23 -1.36
CA LEU A 235 -10.76 12.45 -0.93
C LEU A 235 -9.75 11.88 -1.93
N TYR A 236 -10.05 10.73 -2.54
CA TYR A 236 -9.26 10.12 -3.60
C TYR A 236 -9.18 11.02 -4.84
N GLY A 237 -10.31 11.61 -5.27
CA GLY A 237 -10.32 12.62 -6.33
C GLY A 237 -9.39 13.80 -6.02
N THR A 238 -9.45 14.30 -4.78
CA THR A 238 -8.56 15.38 -4.31
C THR A 238 -7.09 14.95 -4.30
N ALA A 239 -6.79 13.71 -3.93
CA ALA A 239 -5.44 13.16 -3.99
C ALA A 239 -4.94 13.10 -5.44
N LEU A 240 -5.73 12.61 -6.39
CA LEU A 240 -5.35 12.57 -7.80
C LEU A 240 -5.01 13.95 -8.36
N GLU A 241 -5.79 14.99 -8.03
CA GLU A 241 -5.48 16.38 -8.45
C GLU A 241 -4.10 16.83 -7.98
N ARG A 242 -3.67 16.36 -6.81
CA ARG A 242 -2.40 16.73 -6.19
C ARG A 242 -1.22 15.91 -6.69
N PHE A 243 -1.38 14.60 -6.75
CA PHE A 243 -0.30 13.64 -6.97
C PHE A 243 -0.19 13.18 -8.43
N GLY A 244 -1.22 13.42 -9.25
CA GLY A 244 -1.32 12.87 -10.59
C GLY A 244 -1.66 11.37 -10.56
N ALA A 245 -1.24 10.66 -11.61
CA ALA A 245 -1.50 9.23 -11.73
C ALA A 245 -0.60 8.44 -10.77
N VAL A 246 -1.21 7.81 -9.77
CA VAL A 246 -0.57 6.94 -8.78
C VAL A 246 -1.26 5.58 -8.80
N SER A 247 -0.48 4.49 -8.77
CA SER A 247 -1.01 3.13 -8.80
C SER A 247 -1.98 2.94 -7.63
N THR A 248 -3.23 2.61 -7.92
CA THR A 248 -4.31 2.61 -6.92
C THR A 248 -4.85 1.20 -6.74
N MET A 249 -5.13 0.81 -5.50
CA MET A 249 -5.70 -0.50 -5.17
C MET A 249 -6.93 -0.37 -4.28
N ILE A 250 -7.90 -1.26 -4.48
CA ILE A 250 -8.96 -1.52 -3.49
C ILE A 250 -8.46 -2.56 -2.48
N GLU A 251 -8.46 -2.18 -1.21
CA GLU A 251 -8.17 -3.08 -0.09
C GLU A 251 -9.44 -3.60 0.56
N ARG A 252 -9.46 -4.92 0.79
CA ARG A 252 -10.54 -5.60 1.50
C ARG A 252 -10.00 -6.79 2.29
N ASP A 253 -10.00 -6.67 3.61
CA ASP A 253 -9.47 -7.66 4.54
C ASP A 253 -10.56 -8.45 5.26
N GLY A 254 -11.69 -7.82 5.56
CA GLY A 254 -12.87 -8.45 6.14
C GLY A 254 -14.04 -8.52 5.18
N ASN A 255 -15.02 -9.37 5.49
CA ASN A 255 -16.27 -9.52 4.72
C ASN A 255 -16.06 -9.57 3.20
N ILE A 256 -15.03 -10.33 2.77
CA ILE A 256 -14.55 -10.35 1.39
C ILE A 256 -15.70 -10.69 0.43
N PRO A 257 -16.10 -9.79 -0.49
CA PRO A 257 -17.20 -10.04 -1.39
C PRO A 257 -16.78 -10.98 -2.53
N GLU A 258 -17.74 -11.33 -3.39
CA GLU A 258 -17.44 -11.95 -4.68
C GLU A 258 -16.52 -11.05 -5.51
N PHE A 259 -15.68 -11.65 -6.35
CA PHE A 259 -14.67 -10.92 -7.13
C PHE A 259 -15.25 -9.76 -7.94
N SER A 260 -16.44 -9.94 -8.53
CA SER A 260 -17.15 -8.90 -9.29
C SER A 260 -17.51 -7.67 -8.47
N GLY A 261 -17.65 -7.79 -7.14
CA GLY A 261 -17.88 -6.65 -6.26
C GLY A 261 -16.64 -5.78 -6.13
N LEU A 262 -15.46 -6.40 -5.91
CA LEU A 262 -14.19 -5.69 -5.90
C LEU A 262 -13.86 -5.06 -7.26
N GLU A 263 -14.16 -5.76 -8.35
CA GLU A 263 -13.97 -5.22 -9.70
C GLU A 263 -14.84 -3.98 -9.95
N GLN A 264 -16.06 -3.94 -9.40
CA GLN A 264 -16.92 -2.75 -9.48
C GLN A 264 -16.32 -1.55 -8.74
N GLU A 265 -15.80 -1.73 -7.52
CA GLU A 265 -15.12 -0.65 -6.79
C GLU A 265 -13.86 -0.19 -7.51
N LEU A 266 -13.10 -1.12 -8.09
CA LEU A 266 -11.92 -0.77 -8.88
C LEU A 266 -12.28 0.06 -10.12
N ASN A 267 -13.39 -0.26 -10.77
CA ASN A 267 -13.91 0.52 -11.90
C ASN A 267 -14.31 1.94 -11.47
N ILE A 268 -14.89 2.11 -10.28
CA ILE A 268 -15.18 3.44 -9.71
C ILE A 268 -13.88 4.24 -9.53
N ALA A 269 -12.84 3.63 -8.95
CA ALA A 269 -11.53 4.27 -8.82
C ALA A 269 -10.97 4.72 -10.18
N ARG A 270 -11.04 3.83 -11.18
CA ARG A 270 -10.59 4.11 -12.55
C ARG A 270 -11.35 5.27 -13.18
N ASP A 271 -12.68 5.30 -13.04
CA ASP A 271 -13.54 6.34 -13.59
C ASP A 271 -13.26 7.72 -12.94
N ILE A 272 -13.08 7.75 -11.61
CA ILE A 272 -12.70 8.96 -10.88
C ILE A 272 -11.34 9.47 -11.40
N ALA A 273 -10.35 8.59 -11.56
CA ALA A 273 -9.03 8.96 -12.06
C ALA A 273 -9.07 9.51 -13.49
N ILE A 274 -9.80 8.86 -14.40
CA ILE A 274 -9.95 9.32 -15.79
C ILE A 274 -10.64 10.68 -15.85
N LYS A 275 -11.67 10.88 -15.02
CA LYS A 275 -12.39 12.15 -14.93
C LYS A 275 -11.50 13.26 -14.37
N THR A 276 -10.66 12.95 -13.39
CA THR A 276 -9.82 13.91 -12.67
C THR A 276 -8.54 14.27 -13.44
N LEU A 277 -7.97 13.33 -14.19
CA LEU A 277 -6.68 13.47 -14.86
C LEU A 277 -6.83 13.43 -16.39
N PRO A 278 -6.88 14.61 -17.05
CA PRO A 278 -6.97 14.67 -18.50
C PRO A 278 -5.84 13.91 -19.18
N GLY A 279 -6.19 12.97 -20.06
CA GLY A 279 -5.23 12.17 -20.82
C GLY A 279 -4.81 10.84 -20.18
N LEU A 280 -5.28 10.52 -18.96
CA LEU A 280 -5.00 9.23 -18.33
C LEU A 280 -5.50 8.05 -19.15
N GLN A 281 -6.68 8.15 -19.77
CA GLN A 281 -7.21 7.09 -20.65
C GLN A 281 -6.21 6.68 -21.75
N THR A 282 -5.61 7.67 -22.42
CA THR A 282 -4.61 7.42 -23.47
C THR A 282 -3.37 6.72 -22.93
N HIS A 283 -2.98 7.03 -21.69
CA HIS A 283 -1.85 6.39 -21.01
C HIS A 283 -2.17 4.93 -20.66
N LEU A 284 -3.37 4.66 -20.12
CA LEU A 284 -3.87 3.31 -19.83
C LEU A 284 -3.94 2.44 -21.09
N ASP A 285 -4.46 2.99 -22.20
CA ASP A 285 -4.50 2.28 -23.50
C ASP A 285 -3.09 1.89 -24.00
N GLY A 286 -2.07 2.66 -23.62
CA GLY A 286 -0.66 2.40 -23.90
C GLY A 286 -0.09 1.26 -23.07
N LEU A 287 -0.42 1.21 -21.78
CA LEU A 287 -0.02 0.12 -20.86
C LEU A 287 -0.56 -1.23 -21.34
N ASN A 288 -1.86 -1.28 -21.69
CA ASN A 288 -2.54 -2.51 -22.14
C ASN A 288 -2.03 -3.07 -23.47
N LYS A 289 -1.45 -2.21 -24.32
CA LYS A 289 -0.81 -2.65 -25.58
C LYS A 289 0.57 -3.26 -25.36
N ASN A 290 1.28 -2.87 -24.30
CA ASN A 290 2.60 -3.40 -23.97
C ASN A 290 2.51 -4.72 -23.19
N SER A 291 1.53 -4.87 -22.30
CA SER A 291 1.25 -6.14 -21.61
C SER A 291 0.87 -7.25 -22.59
N ASN A 292 0.04 -6.95 -23.60
CA ASN A 292 -0.36 -7.92 -24.63
C ASN A 292 0.76 -8.33 -25.60
N ARG A 293 1.84 -7.55 -25.78
CA ARG A 293 2.98 -7.98 -26.62
C ARG A 293 3.84 -9.06 -25.96
N ASN A 294 3.95 -9.04 -24.63
CA ASN A 294 4.75 -10.03 -23.89
C ASN A 294 4.09 -11.42 -23.84
N VAL A 295 2.80 -11.53 -24.16
CA VAL A 295 2.07 -12.81 -24.19
C VAL A 295 2.31 -13.58 -25.50
N PHE A 296 2.75 -12.93 -26.59
CA PHE A 296 2.90 -13.57 -27.91
C PHE A 296 4.32 -13.98 -28.31
N ASP A 297 5.38 -13.52 -27.62
CA ASP A 297 6.77 -13.87 -27.97
C ASP A 297 7.35 -15.10 -27.23
N GLY A 298 6.50 -15.86 -26.52
CA GLY A 298 6.89 -17.08 -25.80
C GLY A 298 6.85 -18.38 -26.62
N LYS A 299 6.86 -18.33 -27.97
CA LYS A 299 7.00 -19.52 -28.83
C LYS A 299 7.89 -19.27 -30.04
N SER A 300 9.17 -19.61 -29.90
CA SER A 300 10.00 -20.12 -30.99
C SER A 300 11.04 -21.08 -30.44
#